data_AF-A0A945KMA9-F1
#
_entry.id   AF-A0A945KMA9-F1
#
_cell.length_a   1.000
_cell.length_b   1.000
_cell.length_c   1.000
_cell.angle_alpha   90.00
_cell.angle_beta   90.00
_cell.angle_gamma   90.00
#
_symmetry.space_group_name_H-M   'P 1'
#
loop_
_entity.id
_entity.type
_entity.pdbx_description
1 polymer ?
#
loop_
_entity_poly.entity_id
_entity_poly.type
_entity_poly.pdbx_seq_one_letter_code
_entity_poly.pdbx_strand_id
1 'polypeptide(L)'
;TLENAGCQCVAFGARAVPACELNELIRTTGSKGNTNFFIAMQAVQHLLDLTGDSPLRIELDRHGARTRYMALLREALTPERITTHGEGPGGSAYTLHFATREVQLRFSMGADSEHLPVALASMAAKQTREQLMDLWNAWFQKRLPNIKPTKGYGVDGKRWCGEAIPMLDELGLATDLVRRKR
;
A
#
# COMPACT_ATOMS: atom_id res chain seq x y z
N THR A 1 -17.55 6.10 21.30
CA THR A 1 -16.14 6.35 20.92
C THR A 1 -15.37 5.04 21.03
N LEU A 2 -14.16 4.94 20.48
CA LEU A 2 -13.31 3.74 20.64
C LEU A 2 -13.13 3.39 22.13
N GLU A 3 -12.89 4.41 22.96
CA GLU A 3 -12.72 4.27 24.41
C GLU A 3 -13.93 3.64 25.11
N ASN A 4 -15.15 4.06 24.76
CA ASN A 4 -16.37 3.47 25.33
C ASN A 4 -16.57 1.99 24.95
N ALA A 5 -15.90 1.53 23.89
CA ALA A 5 -15.89 0.13 23.47
C ALA A 5 -14.69 -0.66 24.04
N GLY A 6 -13.88 -0.04 24.92
CA GLY A 6 -12.65 -0.65 25.45
C GLY A 6 -11.50 -0.73 24.44
N CYS A 7 -11.59 0.04 23.35
CA CYS A 7 -10.60 0.04 22.27
C CYS A 7 -9.76 1.32 22.30
N GLN A 8 -8.51 1.22 21.86
CA GLN A 8 -7.61 2.37 21.66
C GLN A 8 -6.87 2.25 20.33
N CYS A 9 -6.52 3.39 19.72
CA CYS A 9 -5.66 3.43 18.55
C CYS A 9 -4.20 3.42 18.99
N VAL A 10 -3.52 2.29 18.79
CA VAL A 10 -2.11 2.11 19.21
C VAL A 10 -1.13 2.64 18.16
N ALA A 11 -1.46 2.49 16.88
CA ALA A 11 -0.62 2.93 15.78
C ALA A 11 -1.47 3.33 14.57
N PHE A 12 -0.95 4.29 13.80
CA PHE A 12 -1.55 4.79 12.57
C PHE A 12 -0.45 5.26 11.63
N GLY A 13 -0.53 4.88 10.35
CA GLY A 13 0.47 5.28 9.37
C GLY A 13 0.21 4.71 7.98
N ALA A 14 1.06 5.11 7.04
CA ALA A 14 1.04 4.62 5.68
C ALA A 14 2.47 4.38 5.19
N ARG A 15 2.64 3.37 4.34
CA ARG A 15 3.89 3.14 3.61
C ARG A 15 3.86 3.87 2.28
N ALA A 16 4.62 4.95 2.18
CA ALA A 16 4.84 5.64 0.91
C ALA A 16 5.86 4.88 0.06
N VAL A 17 5.56 4.69 -1.23
CA VAL A 17 6.43 3.95 -2.16
C VAL A 17 6.82 4.88 -3.31
N PRO A 18 8.06 5.39 -3.34
CA PRO A 18 8.54 6.24 -4.43
C PRO A 18 8.51 5.53 -5.79
N ALA A 19 8.50 6.31 -6.88
CA ALA A 19 8.40 5.75 -8.23
C ALA A 19 9.56 4.80 -8.58
N CYS A 20 10.78 5.12 -8.15
CA CYS A 20 11.96 4.28 -8.40
C CYS A 20 11.83 2.92 -7.71
N GLU A 21 11.44 2.89 -6.43
CA GLU A 21 11.21 1.65 -5.69
C GLU A 21 10.06 0.85 -6.32
N LEU A 22 8.96 1.52 -6.68
CA LEU A 22 7.83 0.87 -7.34
C LEU A 22 8.24 0.23 -8.67
N ASN A 23 9.11 0.88 -9.45
CA ASN A 23 9.63 0.35 -10.71
C ASN A 23 10.43 -0.94 -10.48
N GLU A 24 11.31 -0.93 -9.48
CA GLU A 24 12.09 -2.13 -9.13
C GLU A 24 11.20 -3.26 -8.62
N LEU A 25 10.22 -2.95 -7.76
CA LEU A 25 9.29 -3.96 -7.25
C LEU A 25 8.42 -4.56 -8.38
N ILE A 26 7.98 -3.78 -9.35
CA ILE A 26 7.26 -4.32 -10.51
C ILE A 26 8.16 -5.26 -11.31
N ARG A 27 9.44 -4.91 -11.49
CA ARG A 27 10.42 -5.75 -12.19
C ARG A 27 10.65 -7.07 -11.47
N THR A 28 10.73 -7.08 -10.13
CA THR A 28 10.99 -8.31 -9.36
C THR A 28 9.75 -9.16 -9.15
N THR A 29 8.58 -8.56 -8.91
CA THR A 29 7.32 -9.28 -8.63
C THR A 29 6.53 -9.65 -9.90
N GLY A 30 6.95 -9.14 -11.06
CA GLY A 30 6.43 -9.47 -12.38
C GLY A 30 5.07 -8.84 -12.74
N SER A 31 4.34 -8.27 -11.79
CA SER A 31 3.07 -7.58 -12.07
C SER A 31 2.67 -6.57 -11.01
N LYS A 32 1.89 -5.55 -11.40
CA LYS A 32 1.35 -4.52 -10.49
C LYS A 32 0.50 -5.14 -9.36
N GLY A 33 -0.27 -6.18 -9.68
CA GLY A 33 -1.11 -6.86 -8.69
C GLY A 33 -0.29 -7.64 -7.65
N ASN A 34 0.85 -8.21 -8.04
CA ASN A 34 1.77 -8.86 -7.12
C ASN A 34 2.57 -7.83 -6.32
N THR A 35 3.02 -6.75 -6.96
CA THR A 35 3.67 -5.62 -6.28
C THR A 35 2.80 -5.06 -5.16
N ASN A 36 1.52 -4.79 -5.46
CA ASN A 36 0.59 -4.26 -4.46
C ASN A 36 0.40 -5.23 -3.28
N PHE A 37 0.28 -6.54 -3.56
CA PHE A 37 0.18 -7.54 -2.51
C PHE A 37 1.45 -7.59 -1.66
N PHE A 38 2.62 -7.62 -2.29
CA PHE A 38 3.91 -7.65 -1.61
C PHE A 38 4.08 -6.45 -0.66
N ILE A 39 3.78 -5.24 -1.15
CA ILE A 39 3.83 -4.01 -0.34
C ILE A 39 2.84 -4.09 0.85
N ALA A 40 1.61 -4.58 0.61
CA ALA A 40 0.63 -4.76 1.69
C ALA A 40 1.12 -5.78 2.74
N MET A 41 1.80 -6.85 2.33
CA MET A 41 2.34 -7.84 3.26
C MET A 41 3.50 -7.30 4.10
N GLN A 42 4.23 -6.27 3.64
CA GLN A 42 5.20 -5.58 4.51
C GLN A 42 4.53 -4.85 5.67
N ALA A 43 3.34 -4.26 5.44
CA ALA A 43 2.55 -3.67 6.51
C ALA A 43 1.99 -4.74 7.45
N VAL A 44 1.55 -5.88 6.92
CA VAL A 44 1.16 -7.04 7.74
C VAL A 44 2.33 -7.53 8.58
N GLN A 45 3.52 -7.71 8.00
CA GLN A 45 4.71 -8.13 8.73
C GLN A 45 5.05 -7.15 9.86
N HIS A 46 4.98 -5.85 9.60
CA HIS A 46 5.18 -4.84 10.65
C HIS A 46 4.17 -4.97 11.80
N LEU A 47 2.89 -5.26 11.50
CA LEU A 47 1.88 -5.52 12.54
C LEU A 47 2.16 -6.82 13.30
N LEU A 48 2.65 -7.86 12.61
CA LEU A 48 3.06 -9.10 13.24
C LEU A 48 4.16 -8.83 14.27
N ASP A 49 5.19 -8.07 13.89
CA ASP A 49 6.32 -7.74 14.76
C ASP A 49 5.88 -6.86 15.94
N LEU A 50 5.04 -5.86 15.68
CA LEU A 50 4.54 -4.92 16.71
C LEU A 50 3.69 -5.61 17.78
N THR A 51 2.94 -6.65 17.41
CA THR A 51 1.96 -7.30 18.30
C THR A 51 2.50 -8.53 19.03
N GLY A 52 3.71 -8.99 18.68
CA GLY A 52 4.32 -10.19 19.27
C GLY A 52 3.40 -11.40 19.13
N ASP A 53 3.17 -12.15 20.21
CA ASP A 53 2.31 -13.34 20.20
C ASP A 53 0.82 -13.04 20.45
N SER A 54 0.44 -11.76 20.52
CA SER A 54 -0.96 -11.39 20.77
C SER A 54 -1.89 -11.88 19.65
N PRO A 55 -3.13 -12.32 19.97
CA PRO A 55 -4.13 -12.64 18.97
C PRO A 55 -4.35 -11.48 18.01
N LEU A 56 -4.33 -11.74 16.71
CA LEU A 56 -4.40 -10.70 15.68
C LEU A 56 -5.45 -11.02 14.62
N ARG A 57 -6.28 -10.02 14.33
CA ARG A 57 -7.20 -10.01 13.19
C ARG A 57 -6.89 -8.82 12.31
N ILE A 58 -6.68 -9.07 11.03
CA ILE A 58 -6.33 -8.07 10.03
C ILE A 58 -7.43 -8.04 8.97
N GLU A 59 -8.04 -6.87 8.82
CA GLU A 59 -8.98 -6.57 7.75
C GLU A 59 -8.25 -5.82 6.64
N LEU A 60 -8.43 -6.25 5.40
CA LEU A 60 -7.85 -5.63 4.21
C LEU A 60 -8.94 -5.39 3.17
N ASP A 61 -8.83 -4.27 2.45
CA ASP A 61 -9.59 -4.10 1.22
C ASP A 61 -9.02 -4.99 0.11
N ARG A 62 -9.89 -5.43 -0.80
CA ARG A 62 -9.53 -6.41 -1.82
C ARG A 62 -8.53 -5.86 -2.83
N HIS A 63 -7.51 -6.65 -3.13
CA HIS A 63 -6.50 -6.30 -4.13
C HIS A 63 -7.00 -6.56 -5.57
N GLY A 64 -7.71 -5.60 -6.14
CA GLY A 64 -8.25 -5.67 -7.50
C GLY A 64 -9.29 -6.79 -7.64
N ALA A 65 -9.18 -7.59 -8.72
CA ALA A 65 -10.08 -8.71 -9.00
C ALA A 65 -9.66 -10.02 -8.30
N ARG A 66 -8.61 -10.02 -7.48
CA ARG A 66 -8.08 -11.24 -6.86
C ARG A 66 -9.02 -11.74 -5.77
N THR A 67 -9.38 -13.03 -5.85
CA THR A 67 -10.24 -13.74 -4.90
C THR A 67 -9.54 -14.89 -4.17
N ARG A 68 -8.28 -15.19 -4.53
CA ARG A 68 -7.49 -16.25 -3.89
C ARG A 68 -6.11 -15.72 -3.51
N TYR A 69 -5.73 -15.91 -2.25
CA TYR A 69 -4.52 -15.36 -1.65
C TYR A 69 -3.66 -16.42 -0.98
N MET A 70 -4.13 -17.67 -0.80
CA MET A 70 -3.42 -18.70 -0.01
C MET A 70 -1.96 -18.89 -0.43
N ALA A 71 -1.68 -19.06 -1.73
CA ALA A 71 -0.32 -19.25 -2.22
C ALA A 71 0.59 -18.04 -1.95
N LEU A 72 0.06 -16.83 -2.18
CA LEU A 72 0.80 -15.59 -1.95
C LEU A 72 1.04 -15.32 -0.46
N LEU A 73 0.06 -15.64 0.40
CA LEU A 73 0.20 -15.55 1.86
C LEU A 73 1.25 -16.53 2.38
N ARG A 74 1.28 -17.75 1.81
CA ARG A 74 2.30 -18.75 2.15
C ARG A 74 3.70 -18.26 1.82
N GLU A 75 3.88 -17.69 0.64
CA GLU A 75 5.16 -17.17 0.19
C GLU A 75 5.60 -15.95 1.01
N ALA A 76 4.69 -15.00 1.26
CA ALA A 76 5.04 -13.72 1.87
C ALA A 76 5.23 -13.77 3.39
N LEU A 77 4.48 -14.63 4.10
CA LEU A 77 4.46 -14.64 5.57
C LEU A 77 4.95 -15.96 6.16
N THR A 78 5.19 -16.98 5.33
CA THR A 78 5.72 -18.30 5.75
C THR A 78 5.07 -18.92 7.00
N PRO A 79 3.72 -18.95 7.13
CA PRO A 79 3.08 -19.65 8.22
C PRO A 79 3.26 -21.17 8.10
N GLU A 80 3.23 -21.88 9.22
CA GLU A 80 3.32 -23.35 9.26
C GLU A 80 2.13 -24.00 8.54
N ARG A 81 0.94 -23.42 8.75
CA ARG A 81 -0.30 -23.87 8.13
C ARG A 81 -1.21 -22.70 7.80
N ILE A 82 -2.02 -22.87 6.76
CA ILE A 82 -3.08 -21.92 6.40
C ILE A 82 -4.41 -22.67 6.34
N THR A 83 -5.40 -22.20 7.08
CA THR A 83 -6.79 -22.63 6.97
C THR A 83 -7.54 -21.62 6.11
N THR A 84 -8.12 -22.07 5.01
CA THR A 84 -9.00 -21.25 4.16
C THR A 84 -10.43 -21.41 4.64
N HIS A 85 -11.10 -20.31 5.00
CA HIS A 85 -12.49 -20.32 5.45
C HIS A 85 -13.47 -20.02 4.32
N GLY A 86 -13.02 -19.33 3.27
CA GLY A 86 -13.81 -19.03 2.08
C GLY A 86 -13.07 -18.13 1.11
N GLU A 87 -13.37 -18.29 -0.18
CA GLU A 87 -12.81 -17.49 -1.27
C GLU A 87 -13.91 -17.21 -2.30
N GLY A 88 -14.16 -15.94 -2.61
CA GLY A 88 -15.17 -15.59 -3.60
C GLY A 88 -15.27 -14.10 -3.90
N PRO A 89 -16.29 -13.70 -4.70
CA PRO A 89 -16.48 -12.30 -5.09
C PRO A 89 -16.76 -11.36 -3.91
N GLY A 90 -17.37 -11.85 -2.82
CA GLY A 90 -17.62 -11.04 -1.62
C GLY A 90 -16.38 -10.85 -0.74
N GLY A 91 -15.36 -11.70 -0.89
CA GLY A 91 -14.13 -11.64 -0.11
C GLY A 91 -13.46 -13.00 0.09
N SER A 92 -12.32 -12.97 0.76
CA SER A 92 -11.51 -14.16 1.05
C SER A 92 -11.03 -14.12 2.50
N ALA A 93 -11.15 -15.23 3.23
CA ALA A 93 -10.82 -15.29 4.65
C ALA A 93 -9.92 -16.49 4.98
N TYR A 94 -8.89 -16.24 5.79
CA TYR A 94 -7.86 -17.20 6.14
C TYR A 94 -7.50 -17.11 7.63
N THR A 95 -7.13 -18.24 8.23
CA THR A 95 -6.33 -18.28 9.46
C THR A 95 -4.93 -18.78 9.12
N LEU A 96 -3.92 -18.00 9.50
CA LEU A 96 -2.52 -18.36 9.40
C LEU A 96 -2.07 -18.86 10.76
N HIS A 97 -1.50 -20.05 10.78
CA HIS A 97 -1.00 -20.72 11.98
C HIS A 97 0.52 -20.56 12.03
N PHE A 98 1.01 -19.88 13.06
CA PHE A 98 2.43 -19.76 13.39
C PHE A 98 2.71 -20.57 14.66
N ALA A 99 3.99 -20.79 14.97
CA ALA A 99 4.42 -21.58 16.12
C ALA A 99 3.79 -21.13 17.47
N THR A 100 3.63 -19.82 17.66
CA THR A 100 3.20 -19.22 18.94
C THR A 100 1.81 -18.61 18.90
N ARG A 101 1.19 -18.44 17.72
CA ARG A 101 -0.10 -17.77 17.57
C ARG A 101 -0.83 -18.08 16.27
N GLU A 102 -2.11 -17.73 16.25
CA GLU A 102 -2.93 -17.67 15.05
C GLU A 102 -3.21 -16.22 14.63
N VAL A 103 -3.25 -15.97 13.32
CA VAL A 103 -3.58 -14.66 12.75
C VAL A 103 -4.70 -14.82 11.73
N GLN A 104 -5.79 -14.07 11.92
CA GLN A 104 -6.92 -14.06 10.99
C GLN A 104 -6.73 -12.95 9.97
N LEU A 105 -6.82 -13.27 8.68
CA LEU A 105 -6.79 -12.29 7.59
C LEU A 105 -8.08 -12.38 6.76
N ARG A 106 -8.67 -11.23 6.47
CA ARG A 106 -9.81 -11.12 5.57
C ARG A 106 -9.57 -10.03 4.54
N PHE A 107 -9.82 -10.38 3.27
CA PHE A 107 -9.82 -9.47 2.13
C PHE A 107 -11.26 -9.27 1.69
N SER A 108 -11.84 -8.09 1.90
CA SER A 108 -13.24 -7.80 1.56
C SER A 108 -13.31 -6.69 0.51
N MET A 109 -14.32 -6.73 -0.36
CA MET A 109 -14.56 -5.64 -1.30
C MET A 109 -15.24 -4.47 -0.57
N GLY A 110 -14.66 -3.27 -0.65
CA GLY A 110 -15.22 -2.10 0.04
C GLY A 110 -15.04 -2.19 1.55
N ALA A 111 -13.95 -2.82 2.00
CA ALA A 111 -13.72 -3.03 3.43
C ALA A 111 -13.62 -1.72 4.22
N ASP A 112 -13.31 -0.59 3.56
CA ASP A 112 -13.23 0.73 4.20
C ASP A 112 -14.61 1.32 4.57
N SER A 113 -15.72 0.84 3.99
CA SER A 113 -17.07 1.23 4.46
C SER A 113 -17.55 0.42 5.67
N GLU A 114 -16.98 -0.76 5.88
CA GLU A 114 -17.46 -1.74 6.88
C GLU A 114 -16.56 -1.84 8.11
N HIS A 115 -15.26 -1.55 7.97
CA HIS A 115 -14.27 -1.79 9.01
C HIS A 115 -13.48 -0.53 9.33
N LEU A 116 -13.66 -0.02 10.55
CA LEU A 116 -12.97 1.18 11.05
C LEU A 116 -11.43 1.14 10.85
N PRO A 117 -10.70 0.04 11.13
CA PRO A 117 -9.26 -0.02 10.86
C PRO A 117 -8.90 0.20 9.38
N VAL A 118 -9.71 -0.33 8.47
CA VAL A 118 -9.50 -0.17 7.02
C VAL A 118 -9.83 1.25 6.57
N ALA A 119 -10.90 1.85 7.11
CA ALA A 119 -11.23 3.25 6.88
C ALA A 119 -10.08 4.17 7.30
N LEU A 120 -9.50 3.94 8.50
CA LEU A 120 -8.35 4.68 8.99
C LEU A 120 -7.13 4.49 8.09
N ALA A 121 -6.80 3.25 7.69
CA ALA A 121 -5.69 3.00 6.76
C ALA A 121 -5.89 3.71 5.40
N SER A 122 -7.13 3.73 4.89
CA SER A 122 -7.52 4.45 3.66
C SER A 122 -7.29 5.96 3.80
N MET A 123 -7.68 6.54 4.94
CA MET A 123 -7.41 7.95 5.26
C MET A 123 -5.91 8.24 5.37
N ALA A 124 -5.15 7.38 6.07
CA ALA A 124 -3.69 7.51 6.21
C ALA A 124 -3.01 7.57 4.84
N ALA A 125 -3.36 6.63 3.96
CA ALA A 125 -2.77 6.52 2.63
C ALA A 125 -3.12 7.74 1.76
N LYS A 126 -4.39 8.16 1.75
CA LYS A 126 -4.86 9.32 0.96
C LYS A 126 -4.21 10.62 1.44
N GLN A 127 -4.19 10.85 2.76
CA GLN A 127 -3.60 12.06 3.34
C GLN A 127 -2.09 12.12 3.09
N THR A 128 -1.38 11.00 3.28
CA THR A 128 0.05 10.90 2.97
C THR A 128 0.32 11.20 1.50
N ARG A 129 -0.50 10.66 0.58
CA ARG A 129 -0.38 10.92 -0.87
C ARG A 129 -0.53 12.41 -1.20
N GLU A 130 -1.57 13.07 -0.67
CA GLU A 130 -1.79 14.50 -0.94
C GLU A 130 -0.63 15.36 -0.42
N GLN A 131 -0.20 15.13 0.82
CA GLN A 131 0.93 15.87 1.40
C GLN A 131 2.23 15.66 0.60
N LEU A 132 2.50 14.43 0.17
CA LEU A 132 3.66 14.14 -0.67
C LEU A 132 3.57 14.83 -2.04
N MET A 133 2.38 14.95 -2.64
CA MET A 133 2.19 15.69 -3.88
C MET A 133 2.38 17.20 -3.69
N ASP A 134 1.97 17.77 -2.56
CA ASP A 134 2.19 19.18 -2.27
C ASP A 134 3.69 19.47 -2.08
N LEU A 135 4.40 18.62 -1.31
CA LEU A 135 5.86 18.68 -1.16
C LEU A 135 6.59 18.50 -2.49
N TRP A 136 6.11 17.58 -3.33
CA TRP A 136 6.63 17.35 -4.68
C TRP A 136 6.56 18.62 -5.51
N ASN A 137 5.38 19.23 -5.60
CA ASN A 137 5.18 20.46 -6.37
C ASN A 137 6.06 21.60 -5.83
N ALA A 138 6.10 21.80 -4.51
CA ALA A 138 6.93 22.83 -3.90
C ALA A 138 8.43 22.65 -4.22
N TRP A 139 8.94 21.41 -4.17
CA TRP A 139 10.34 21.13 -4.45
C TRP A 139 10.72 21.42 -5.90
N PHE A 140 9.87 21.03 -6.85
CA PHE A 140 10.11 21.24 -8.28
C PHE A 140 9.89 22.70 -8.69
N GLN A 141 8.85 23.37 -8.20
CA GLN A 141 8.59 24.77 -8.54
C GLN A 141 9.70 25.73 -8.06
N LYS A 142 10.36 25.40 -6.94
CA LYS A 142 11.54 26.16 -6.49
C LYS A 142 12.72 26.09 -7.48
N ARG A 143 12.80 25.04 -8.29
CA ARG A 143 13.93 24.75 -9.20
C ARG A 143 13.58 24.97 -10.66
N LEU A 144 12.33 24.76 -11.02
CA LEU A 144 11.75 24.90 -12.35
C LEU A 144 10.60 25.91 -12.26
N PRO A 145 10.86 27.23 -12.23
CA PRO A 145 9.85 28.23 -11.89
C PRO A 145 8.60 28.24 -12.78
N ASN A 146 8.74 27.77 -14.02
CA ASN A 146 7.65 27.74 -15.01
C ASN A 146 6.87 26.42 -15.02
N ILE A 147 7.25 25.43 -14.20
CA ILE A 147 6.55 24.16 -14.16
C ILE A 147 5.18 24.31 -13.50
N LYS A 148 4.12 23.85 -14.17
CA LYS A 148 2.77 23.87 -13.59
C LYS A 148 2.62 22.69 -12.63
N PRO A 149 2.02 22.89 -11.43
CA PRO A 149 1.88 21.82 -10.45
C PRO A 149 1.03 20.68 -10.97
N THR A 150 1.20 19.49 -10.40
CA THR A 150 0.47 18.28 -10.79
C THR A 150 -0.15 17.59 -9.59
N LYS A 151 -1.29 16.93 -9.81
CA LYS A 151 -1.89 15.97 -8.88
C LYS A 151 -1.44 14.52 -9.17
N GLY A 152 -0.66 14.31 -10.24
CA GLY A 152 -0.07 13.02 -10.61
C GLY A 152 -1.01 12.08 -11.35
N TYR A 153 -2.20 12.54 -11.75
CA TYR A 153 -3.20 11.70 -12.41
C TYR A 153 -3.06 11.73 -13.93
N GLY A 154 -3.19 10.56 -14.57
CA GLY A 154 -3.50 10.37 -15.99
C GLY A 154 -2.94 11.44 -16.95
N VAL A 155 -3.80 12.38 -17.34
CA VAL A 155 -3.48 13.47 -18.30
C VAL A 155 -2.55 14.52 -17.69
N ASP A 156 -2.87 15.00 -16.49
CA ASP A 156 -2.10 16.02 -15.78
C ASP A 156 -0.68 15.53 -15.45
N GLY A 157 -0.54 14.29 -14.97
CA GLY A 157 0.76 13.69 -14.70
C GLY A 157 1.61 13.50 -15.96
N LYS A 158 0.99 13.15 -17.10
CA LYS A 158 1.69 13.06 -18.40
C LYS A 158 2.20 14.41 -18.86
N ARG A 159 1.37 15.45 -18.75
CA ARG A 159 1.76 16.84 -19.04
C ARG A 159 2.96 17.22 -18.18
N TRP A 160 2.86 17.05 -16.86
CA TRP A 160 3.93 17.36 -15.93
C TRP A 160 5.23 16.60 -16.26
N CYS A 161 5.14 15.31 -16.60
CA CYS A 161 6.32 14.54 -17.03
C CYS A 161 6.93 15.10 -18.32
N GLY A 162 6.13 15.55 -19.29
CA GLY A 162 6.62 16.15 -20.53
C GLY A 162 7.34 17.50 -20.30
N GLU A 163 6.89 18.27 -19.31
CA GLU A 163 7.56 19.51 -18.88
C GLU A 163 8.82 19.23 -18.04
N ALA A 164 8.75 18.30 -17.09
CA ALA A 164 9.81 18.05 -16.11
C ALA A 164 10.98 17.24 -16.67
N ILE A 165 10.71 16.14 -17.39
CA ILE A 165 11.73 15.16 -17.80
C ILE A 165 12.89 15.81 -18.58
N PRO A 166 12.65 16.70 -19.56
CA PRO A 166 13.74 17.37 -20.28
C PRO A 166 14.68 18.18 -19.40
N MET A 167 14.23 18.59 -18.20
CA MET A 167 14.96 19.43 -17.27
C MET A 167 15.62 18.64 -16.13
N LEU A 168 15.41 17.32 -16.04
CA LEU A 168 15.91 16.51 -14.93
C LEU A 168 17.43 16.34 -14.94
N ASP A 169 18.04 16.30 -16.13
CA ASP A 169 19.49 16.15 -16.27
C ASP A 169 20.23 17.34 -15.64
N GLU A 170 19.70 18.56 -15.81
CA GLU A 170 20.21 19.79 -15.17
C GLU A 170 20.09 19.73 -13.63
N LEU A 171 19.15 18.94 -13.11
CA LEU A 171 18.96 18.71 -11.69
C LEU A 171 19.73 17.48 -11.16
N GLY A 172 20.45 16.75 -12.04
CA GLY A 172 21.15 15.51 -11.69
C GLY A 172 20.21 14.38 -11.26
N LEU A 173 18.97 14.37 -11.77
CA LEU A 173 17.95 13.40 -11.39
C LEU A 173 17.68 12.38 -12.49
N ALA A 174 17.66 11.10 -12.13
CA ALA A 174 17.23 10.04 -13.04
C ALA A 174 15.70 10.10 -13.27
N THR A 175 15.28 9.85 -14.52
CA THR A 175 13.84 9.83 -14.89
C THR A 175 13.03 8.82 -14.05
N ASP A 176 13.65 7.72 -13.63
CA ASP A 176 12.99 6.67 -12.85
C ASP A 176 12.56 7.13 -11.45
N LEU A 177 13.12 8.23 -10.94
CA LEU A 177 12.70 8.85 -9.68
C LEU A 177 11.33 9.53 -9.80
N VAL A 178 10.96 9.96 -11.01
CA VAL A 178 9.76 10.78 -11.23
C VAL A 178 8.66 10.08 -12.01
N ARG A 179 8.99 9.00 -12.72
CA ARG A 179 8.03 8.31 -13.59
C ARG A 179 8.03 6.82 -13.34
N ARG A 180 6.82 6.28 -13.12
CA ARG A 180 6.58 4.84 -13.13
C ARG A 180 6.76 4.28 -14.55
N LYS A 181 7.57 3.23 -14.71
CA LYS A 181 7.70 2.44 -15.95
C LYS A 181 6.39 1.70 -16.22
N ARG A 182 6.08 1.47 -17.51
CA ARG A 182 4.78 0.89 -17.90
C ARG A 182 4.71 -0.59 -17.65
#